data_AF-A0A2V6CKK1-F1
#
_entry.id   AF-A0A2V6CKK1-F1
#
_cell.length_a   1.000
_cell.length_b   1.000
_cell.length_c   1.000
_cell.angle_alpha   90.00
_cell.angle_beta   90.00
_cell.angle_gamma   90.00
#
_symmetry.space_group_name_H-M   'P 1'
#
loop_
_entity.id
_entity.type
_entity.pdbx_description
1 polymer ?
#
loop_
_entity_poly.entity_id
_entity_poly.type
_entity_poly.pdbx_seq_one_letter_code
_entity_poly.pdbx_strand_id
1 'polypeptide(L)'
;MKESAGTDPAGSFRTNRRQEAEQRVSTASSVRVKAGRWLVIAVSVAGMVAAAASFVLIWAATAATPLPERINNSMSLGSGLVLLGVALLVAWRAGDHPPNVSIALAVVFIASHDAFLRLLEELRVNAAIGAPVLGLTFILGAGFYIRAAQLFPRTLTPDDVESSPTIWGKIKPLRVVLVFFLRARAVWVFVTIATLLPVFVDNPHFSEAIRLVIVLIGLVYFYVMYRSGDVETRRKVLWFFEAALATFVIGLIGEGVNAVLHGTGSATLRIVLSGFINAANCLAQVICISAAVFYAGAVSPALVIRKTFIYGMTAALLLFTYAIVEAFLVNLLVDVTAISDRFASALLGTLFGLAFHPIKNRMEHALRRFGPLARRI
;
A
#
# COMPACT_ATOMS: atom_id res chain seq x y z
N MET A 1 64.56 -14.84 -31.86
CA MET A 1 64.36 -14.29 -30.49
C MET A 1 62.87 -14.27 -30.20
N LYS A 2 62.42 -15.09 -29.24
CA LYS A 2 61.03 -15.12 -28.76
C LYS A 2 61.05 -14.42 -27.40
N GLU A 3 60.48 -13.21 -27.33
CA GLU A 3 60.29 -12.50 -26.07
C GLU A 3 59.29 -13.27 -25.21
N SER A 4 59.78 -13.77 -24.07
CA SER A 4 58.99 -14.34 -23.00
C SER A 4 58.26 -13.22 -22.28
N ALA A 5 56.97 -13.05 -22.58
CA ALA A 5 56.09 -12.14 -21.85
C ALA A 5 56.01 -12.58 -20.37
N GLY A 6 56.72 -11.86 -19.51
CA GLY A 6 56.66 -12.04 -18.07
C GLY A 6 55.25 -11.83 -17.56
N THR A 7 54.64 -12.89 -17.04
CA THR A 7 53.32 -12.87 -16.41
C THR A 7 53.47 -12.13 -15.08
N ASP A 8 52.94 -10.91 -15.01
CA ASP A 8 53.06 -10.04 -13.84
C ASP A 8 52.27 -10.62 -12.65
N PRO A 9 52.95 -11.17 -11.61
CA PRO A 9 52.30 -11.87 -10.50
C PRO A 9 51.43 -10.93 -9.64
N ALA A 10 51.65 -9.61 -9.73
CA ALA A 10 50.85 -8.61 -9.03
C ALA A 10 49.42 -8.48 -9.60
N GLY A 11 49.22 -8.78 -10.90
CA GLY A 11 47.90 -8.74 -11.54
C GLY A 11 46.98 -9.87 -11.05
N SER A 12 47.54 -11.08 -10.93
CA SER A 12 46.85 -12.30 -10.45
C SER A 12 46.29 -12.14 -9.02
N PHE A 13 47.05 -11.48 -8.15
CA PHE A 13 46.64 -11.26 -6.76
C PHE A 13 45.48 -10.28 -6.62
N ARG A 14 45.41 -9.24 -7.48
CA ARG A 14 44.31 -8.26 -7.48
C ARG A 14 43.02 -8.85 -8.02
N THR A 15 43.09 -9.70 -9.05
CA THR A 15 41.92 -10.38 -9.60
C THR A 15 41.32 -11.38 -8.61
N ASN A 16 42.14 -12.15 -7.90
CA ASN A 16 41.65 -13.09 -6.89
C ASN A 16 40.97 -12.39 -5.71
N ARG A 17 41.53 -11.29 -5.18
CA ARG A 17 40.86 -10.53 -4.09
C ARG A 17 39.52 -9.94 -4.51
N ARG A 18 39.40 -9.51 -5.76
CA ARG A 18 38.14 -8.98 -6.29
C ARG A 18 37.09 -10.07 -6.45
N GLN A 19 37.48 -11.23 -6.99
CA GLN A 19 36.59 -12.39 -7.10
C GLN A 19 36.16 -12.90 -5.71
N GLU A 20 37.08 -13.00 -4.74
CA GLU A 20 36.74 -13.38 -3.37
C GLU A 20 35.78 -12.37 -2.71
N ALA A 21 35.96 -11.07 -2.94
CA ALA A 21 35.05 -10.05 -2.43
C ALA A 21 33.65 -10.15 -3.06
N GLU A 22 33.57 -10.32 -4.38
CA GLU A 22 32.31 -10.51 -5.11
C GLU A 22 31.61 -11.81 -4.68
N GLN A 23 32.37 -12.89 -4.47
CA GLN A 23 31.86 -14.17 -3.98
C GLN A 23 31.37 -14.09 -2.53
N ARG A 24 32.05 -13.32 -1.67
CA ARG A 24 31.60 -13.03 -0.28
C ARG A 24 30.31 -12.20 -0.25
N VAL A 25 30.17 -11.23 -1.14
CA VAL A 25 28.93 -10.43 -1.26
C VAL A 25 27.77 -11.27 -1.80
N SER A 26 28.04 -12.16 -2.76
CA SER A 26 27.05 -13.12 -3.29
C SER A 26 26.58 -14.11 -2.21
N THR A 27 27.51 -14.70 -1.45
CA THR A 27 27.16 -15.65 -0.38
C THR A 27 26.41 -14.98 0.77
N ALA A 28 26.87 -13.82 1.25
CA ALA A 28 26.20 -13.09 2.33
C ALA A 28 24.79 -12.60 1.93
N SER A 29 24.60 -12.18 0.67
CA SER A 29 23.28 -11.81 0.16
C SER A 29 22.35 -13.02 0.08
N SER A 30 22.85 -14.20 -0.34
CA SER A 30 22.06 -15.43 -0.39
C SER A 30 21.54 -15.87 1.00
N VAL A 31 22.36 -15.74 2.05
CA VAL A 31 21.95 -16.11 3.42
C VAL A 31 20.84 -15.19 3.93
N ARG A 32 20.96 -13.88 3.70
CA ARG A 32 19.95 -12.89 4.11
C ARG A 32 18.63 -13.10 3.38
N VAL A 33 18.67 -13.41 2.09
CA VAL A 33 17.47 -13.70 1.28
C VAL A 33 16.78 -14.97 1.79
N LYS A 34 17.54 -16.03 2.06
CA LYS A 34 17.01 -17.27 2.65
C LYS A 34 16.37 -17.03 4.02
N ALA A 35 17.04 -16.27 4.90
CA ALA A 35 16.50 -15.92 6.20
C ALA A 35 15.20 -15.11 6.09
N GLY A 36 15.16 -14.12 5.19
CA GLY A 36 13.95 -13.34 4.91
C GLY A 36 12.80 -14.21 4.40
N ARG A 37 13.07 -15.15 3.49
CA ARG A 37 12.08 -16.12 3.00
C ARG A 37 11.51 -17.00 4.12
N TRP A 38 12.37 -17.55 4.98
CA TRP A 38 11.93 -18.33 6.13
C TRP A 38 11.10 -17.50 7.11
N LEU A 39 11.48 -16.25 7.33
CA LEU A 39 10.70 -15.32 8.14
C LEU A 39 9.30 -15.09 7.55
N VAL A 40 9.19 -14.86 6.23
CA VAL A 40 7.88 -14.74 5.58
C VAL A 40 7.04 -15.99 5.81
N ILE A 41 7.59 -17.18 5.58
CA ILE A 41 6.86 -18.44 5.76
C ILE A 41 6.38 -18.57 7.21
N ALA A 42 7.26 -18.34 8.20
CA ALA A 42 6.93 -18.45 9.61
C ALA A 42 5.84 -17.47 10.02
N VAL A 43 5.95 -16.19 9.63
CA VAL A 43 4.97 -15.16 9.96
C VAL A 43 3.65 -15.40 9.22
N SER A 44 3.68 -15.86 7.97
CA SER A 44 2.48 -16.26 7.22
C SER A 44 1.72 -17.35 7.94
N VAL A 45 2.39 -18.42 8.37
CA VAL A 45 1.77 -19.53 9.10
C VAL A 45 1.20 -19.04 10.44
N ALA A 46 1.96 -18.25 11.20
CA ALA A 46 1.49 -17.70 12.47
C ALA A 46 0.25 -16.80 12.29
N GLY A 47 0.27 -15.92 11.28
CA GLY A 47 -0.86 -15.06 10.94
C GLY A 47 -2.08 -15.85 10.48
N MET A 48 -1.90 -16.92 9.70
CA MET A 48 -3.00 -17.80 9.27
C MET A 48 -3.63 -18.55 10.46
N VAL A 49 -2.81 -19.08 11.37
CA VAL A 49 -3.28 -19.73 12.59
C VAL A 49 -4.03 -18.73 13.47
N ALA A 50 -3.50 -17.52 13.63
CA ALA A 50 -4.15 -16.45 14.38
C ALA A 50 -5.51 -16.07 13.77
N ALA A 51 -5.59 -15.87 12.45
CA ALA A 51 -6.83 -15.56 11.77
C ALA A 51 -7.86 -16.69 11.88
N ALA A 52 -7.44 -17.96 11.77
CA ALA A 52 -8.31 -19.12 11.95
C ALA A 52 -8.85 -19.21 13.39
N ALA A 53 -7.99 -19.00 14.39
CA ALA A 53 -8.39 -18.99 15.80
C ALA A 53 -9.39 -17.84 16.08
N SER A 54 -9.11 -16.62 15.61
CA SER A 54 -10.02 -15.49 15.71
C SER A 54 -11.37 -15.79 15.05
N PHE A 55 -11.37 -16.41 13.88
CA PHE A 55 -12.62 -16.81 13.20
C PHE A 55 -13.46 -17.75 14.07
N VAL A 56 -12.84 -18.77 14.67
CA VAL A 56 -13.54 -19.70 15.57
C VAL A 56 -14.11 -18.96 16.79
N LEU A 57 -13.34 -18.05 17.41
CA LEU A 57 -13.77 -17.29 18.58
C LEU A 57 -14.96 -16.37 18.27
N ILE A 58 -14.90 -15.62 17.16
CA ILE A 58 -15.97 -14.73 16.69
C ILE A 58 -17.29 -15.49 16.51
N TRP A 59 -17.23 -16.70 15.95
CA TRP A 59 -18.44 -17.50 15.71
C TRP A 59 -18.91 -18.30 16.93
N ALA A 60 -18.03 -18.58 17.89
CA ALA A 60 -18.42 -19.17 19.18
C ALA A 60 -19.11 -18.15 20.10
N ALA A 61 -18.74 -16.87 20.04
CA ALA A 61 -19.26 -15.78 20.88
C ALA A 61 -20.65 -15.25 20.46
N THR A 62 -21.55 -16.14 20.00
CA THR A 62 -22.82 -15.78 19.31
C THR A 62 -23.75 -14.85 20.08
N ALA A 63 -23.66 -14.81 21.42
CA ALA A 63 -24.53 -14.01 22.28
C ALA A 63 -24.06 -12.55 22.49
N ALA A 64 -22.77 -12.24 22.30
CA ALA A 64 -22.21 -10.94 22.68
C ALA A 64 -21.99 -9.99 21.50
N THR A 65 -21.74 -10.52 20.31
CA THR A 65 -21.41 -9.72 19.11
C THR A 65 -22.55 -9.74 18.08
N PRO A 66 -23.09 -8.58 17.66
CA PRO A 66 -24.10 -8.49 16.60
C PRO A 66 -23.68 -9.21 15.32
N LEU A 67 -24.65 -9.79 14.60
CA LEU A 67 -24.38 -10.52 13.36
C LEU A 67 -23.62 -9.67 12.30
N PRO A 68 -23.97 -8.39 12.04
CA PRO A 68 -23.23 -7.59 11.07
C PRO A 68 -21.74 -7.45 11.41
N GLU A 69 -21.42 -7.29 12.69
CA GLU A 69 -20.04 -7.14 13.16
C GLU A 69 -19.24 -8.43 12.96
N ARG A 70 -19.85 -9.59 13.28
CA ARG A 70 -19.25 -10.90 13.01
C ARG A 70 -18.96 -11.12 11.53
N ILE A 71 -19.87 -10.71 10.65
CA ILE A 71 -19.68 -10.79 9.20
C ILE A 71 -18.52 -9.90 8.77
N ASN A 72 -18.48 -8.64 9.22
CA ASN A 72 -17.40 -7.72 8.87
C ASN A 72 -16.03 -8.21 9.35
N ASN A 73 -15.94 -8.70 10.59
CA ASN A 73 -14.70 -9.25 11.14
C ASN A 73 -14.28 -10.51 10.37
N SER A 74 -15.24 -11.37 10.01
CA SER A 74 -14.99 -12.55 9.17
C SER A 74 -14.45 -12.18 7.79
N MET A 75 -15.03 -11.16 7.15
CA MET A 75 -14.56 -10.66 5.84
C MET A 75 -13.14 -10.10 5.94
N SER A 76 -12.87 -9.28 6.95
CA SER A 76 -11.53 -8.72 7.19
C SER A 76 -10.48 -9.82 7.42
N LEU A 77 -10.78 -10.83 8.25
CA LEU A 77 -9.90 -11.98 8.47
C LEU A 77 -9.71 -12.82 7.20
N GLY A 78 -10.79 -13.04 6.43
CA GLY A 78 -10.72 -13.72 5.14
C GLY A 78 -9.81 -12.99 4.15
N SER A 79 -9.92 -11.67 4.06
CA SER A 79 -9.02 -10.82 3.27
C SER A 79 -7.56 -10.95 3.72
N GLY A 80 -7.30 -10.90 5.03
CA GLY A 80 -5.97 -11.13 5.60
C GLY A 80 -5.40 -12.51 5.22
N LEU A 81 -6.20 -13.58 5.33
CA LEU A 81 -5.81 -14.93 4.95
C LEU A 81 -5.40 -15.04 3.48
N VAL A 82 -6.15 -14.40 2.56
CA VAL A 82 -5.80 -14.39 1.14
C VAL A 82 -4.47 -13.68 0.92
N LEU A 83 -4.25 -12.52 1.54
CA LEU A 83 -2.99 -11.78 1.43
C LEU A 83 -1.80 -12.55 2.03
N LEU A 84 -1.99 -13.23 3.16
CA LEU A 84 -0.99 -14.12 3.76
C LEU A 84 -0.65 -15.29 2.83
N GLY A 85 -1.66 -15.84 2.14
CA GLY A 85 -1.48 -16.86 1.11
C GLY A 85 -0.66 -16.36 -0.08
N VAL A 86 -0.94 -15.14 -0.57
CA VAL A 86 -0.14 -14.50 -1.63
C VAL A 86 1.30 -14.29 -1.16
N ALA A 87 1.52 -13.75 0.05
CA ALA A 87 2.86 -13.56 0.59
C ALA A 87 3.64 -14.88 0.69
N LEU A 88 2.98 -15.96 1.12
CA LEU A 88 3.55 -17.30 1.18
C LEU A 88 3.94 -17.80 -0.22
N LEU A 89 3.07 -17.63 -1.21
CA LEU A 89 3.34 -18.01 -2.60
C LEU A 89 4.50 -17.22 -3.19
N VAL A 90 4.60 -15.91 -2.90
CA VAL A 90 5.72 -15.06 -3.35
C VAL A 90 7.03 -15.56 -2.74
N ALA A 91 7.04 -15.82 -1.43
CA ALA A 91 8.22 -16.36 -0.75
C ALA A 91 8.61 -17.77 -1.24
N TRP A 92 7.63 -18.61 -1.56
CA TRP A 92 7.86 -19.97 -2.02
C TRP A 92 8.38 -20.02 -3.46
N ARG A 93 7.73 -19.32 -4.39
CA ARG A 93 7.96 -19.45 -5.84
C ARG A 93 8.87 -18.38 -6.42
N ALA A 94 8.94 -17.20 -5.81
CA ALA A 94 9.71 -16.06 -6.32
C ALA A 94 10.85 -15.62 -5.38
N GLY A 95 11.14 -16.44 -4.36
CA GLY A 95 11.86 -16.08 -3.14
C GLY A 95 13.38 -15.93 -3.23
N ASP A 96 14.00 -16.12 -4.39
CA ASP A 96 15.45 -15.96 -4.53
C ASP A 96 15.85 -14.52 -4.94
N HIS A 97 14.88 -13.69 -5.30
CA HIS A 97 15.11 -12.28 -5.61
C HIS A 97 14.84 -11.40 -4.37
N PRO A 98 15.86 -10.65 -3.87
CA PRO A 98 15.70 -9.79 -2.69
C PRO A 98 14.49 -8.82 -2.74
N PRO A 99 14.17 -8.19 -3.89
CA PRO A 99 13.00 -7.33 -3.99
C PRO A 99 11.68 -8.05 -3.71
N ASN A 100 11.50 -9.28 -4.21
CA ASN A 100 10.29 -10.07 -3.99
C ASN A 100 10.13 -10.44 -2.51
N VAL A 101 11.23 -10.80 -1.85
CA VAL A 101 11.24 -11.08 -0.41
C VAL A 101 10.85 -9.84 0.39
N SER A 102 11.32 -8.65 0.00
CA SER A 102 10.95 -7.40 0.70
C SER A 102 9.45 -7.08 0.59
N ILE A 103 8.83 -7.33 -0.57
CA ILE A 103 7.38 -7.20 -0.75
C ILE A 103 6.66 -8.24 0.09
N ALA A 104 7.09 -9.50 0.05
CA ALA A 104 6.45 -10.56 0.80
C ALA A 104 6.52 -10.29 2.32
N LEU A 105 7.63 -9.73 2.81
CA LEU A 105 7.75 -9.25 4.18
C LEU A 105 6.79 -8.09 4.49
N ALA A 106 6.65 -7.12 3.59
CA ALA A 106 5.67 -6.03 3.80
C ALA A 106 4.24 -6.58 3.90
N VAL A 107 3.83 -7.40 2.93
CA VAL A 107 2.49 -7.98 2.87
C VAL A 107 2.20 -8.87 4.08
N VAL A 108 3.15 -9.73 4.48
CA VAL A 108 2.93 -10.66 5.59
C VAL A 108 2.78 -9.94 6.92
N PHE A 109 3.58 -8.91 7.20
CA PHE A 109 3.47 -8.17 8.46
C PHE A 109 2.23 -7.27 8.49
N ILE A 110 1.86 -6.66 7.36
CA ILE A 110 0.61 -5.88 7.25
C ILE A 110 -0.61 -6.79 7.47
N ALA A 111 -0.70 -7.91 6.76
CA ALA A 111 -1.85 -8.81 6.88
C ALA A 111 -1.90 -9.56 8.24
N SER A 112 -0.74 -9.85 8.84
CA SER A 112 -0.68 -10.47 10.18
C SER A 112 -1.03 -9.49 11.29
N HIS A 113 -0.79 -8.19 11.11
CA HIS A 113 -1.13 -7.17 12.11
C HIS A 113 -2.62 -7.21 12.47
N ASP A 114 -3.50 -7.23 11.46
CA ASP A 114 -4.95 -7.29 11.67
C ASP A 114 -5.37 -8.63 12.31
N ALA A 115 -4.78 -9.74 11.86
CA ALA A 115 -5.07 -11.06 12.44
C ALA A 115 -4.69 -11.15 13.93
N PHE A 116 -3.52 -10.62 14.30
CA PHE A 116 -3.08 -10.58 15.69
C PHE A 116 -3.89 -9.60 16.53
N LEU A 117 -4.24 -8.42 15.99
CA LEU A 117 -5.12 -7.47 16.66
C LEU A 117 -6.43 -8.16 17.07
N ARG A 118 -7.11 -8.79 16.11
CA ARG A 118 -8.35 -9.51 16.39
C ARG A 118 -8.18 -10.64 17.38
N LEU A 119 -7.11 -11.43 17.26
CA LEU A 119 -6.88 -12.53 18.18
C LEU A 119 -6.69 -12.02 19.62
N LEU A 120 -5.89 -10.97 19.80
CA LEU A 120 -5.60 -10.40 21.11
C LEU A 120 -6.85 -9.75 21.73
N GLU A 121 -7.69 -9.10 20.93
CA GLU A 121 -9.00 -8.57 21.34
C GLU A 121 -9.93 -9.69 21.84
N GLU A 122 -10.11 -10.76 21.05
CA GLU A 122 -11.00 -11.88 21.38
C GLU A 122 -10.52 -12.67 22.60
N LEU A 123 -9.21 -12.83 22.74
CA LEU A 123 -8.60 -13.46 23.92
C LEU A 123 -8.55 -12.54 25.15
N ARG A 124 -8.99 -11.27 25.01
CA ARG A 124 -8.95 -10.24 26.06
C ARG A 124 -7.56 -10.12 26.69
N VAL A 125 -6.52 -10.21 25.86
CA VAL A 125 -5.13 -10.10 26.33
C VAL A 125 -4.91 -8.70 26.90
N ASN A 126 -4.22 -8.63 28.03
CA ASN A 126 -3.89 -7.37 28.68
C ASN A 126 -3.22 -6.41 27.67
N ALA A 127 -3.68 -5.16 27.62
CA ALA A 127 -3.16 -4.12 26.75
C ALA A 127 -1.63 -3.93 26.88
N ALA A 128 -1.06 -4.13 28.08
CA ALA A 128 0.38 -4.08 28.32
C ALA A 128 1.18 -5.14 27.54
N ILE A 129 0.54 -6.25 27.17
CA ILE A 129 1.12 -7.33 26.36
C ILE A 129 0.72 -7.17 24.89
N GLY A 130 -0.54 -6.81 24.62
CA GLY A 130 -1.05 -6.67 23.26
C GLY A 130 -0.44 -5.49 22.49
N ALA A 131 -0.32 -4.32 23.12
CA ALA A 131 0.17 -3.12 22.46
C ALA A 131 1.61 -3.24 21.92
N PRO A 132 2.58 -3.84 22.64
CA PRO A 132 3.90 -4.12 22.07
C PRO A 132 3.87 -4.99 20.82
N VAL A 133 3.06 -6.07 20.79
CA VAL A 133 2.96 -6.97 19.64
C VAL A 133 2.41 -6.22 18.42
N LEU A 134 1.39 -5.39 18.64
CA LEU A 134 0.76 -4.59 17.59
C LEU A 134 1.69 -3.49 17.08
N GLY A 135 2.39 -2.80 17.97
CA GLY A 135 3.40 -1.80 17.61
C GLY A 135 4.52 -2.42 16.78
N LEU A 136 5.03 -3.60 17.18
CA LEU A 136 6.14 -4.26 16.49
C LEU A 136 5.73 -4.76 15.11
N THR A 137 4.55 -5.38 14.98
CA THR A 137 4.03 -5.81 13.67
C THR A 137 3.74 -4.64 12.74
N PHE A 138 3.21 -3.54 13.26
CA PHE A 138 3.01 -2.31 12.48
C PHE A 138 4.34 -1.71 12.01
N ILE A 139 5.33 -1.57 12.91
CA ILE A 139 6.66 -1.04 12.59
C ILE A 139 7.32 -1.88 11.49
N LEU A 140 7.26 -3.21 11.62
CA LEU A 140 7.81 -4.12 10.61
C LEU A 140 7.05 -4.02 9.29
N GLY A 141 5.71 -4.02 9.30
CA GLY A 141 4.90 -3.89 8.09
C GLY A 141 5.17 -2.59 7.33
N ALA A 142 5.12 -1.46 8.02
CA ALA A 142 5.37 -0.14 7.45
C ALA A 142 6.83 0.04 6.98
N GLY A 143 7.79 -0.42 7.78
CA GLY A 143 9.21 -0.36 7.43
C GLY A 143 9.52 -1.21 6.20
N PHE A 144 9.05 -2.45 6.15
CA PHE A 144 9.21 -3.31 4.98
C PHE A 144 8.46 -2.78 3.76
N TYR A 145 7.29 -2.16 3.91
CA TYR A 145 6.57 -1.54 2.80
C TYR A 145 7.39 -0.43 2.15
N ILE A 146 7.93 0.51 2.94
CA ILE A 146 8.78 1.58 2.40
C ILE A 146 10.04 1.00 1.77
N ARG A 147 10.67 0.00 2.41
CA ARG A 147 11.84 -0.68 1.83
C ARG A 147 11.51 -1.41 0.53
N ALA A 148 10.36 -2.05 0.42
CA ALA A 148 9.89 -2.69 -0.80
C ALA A 148 9.72 -1.65 -1.91
N ALA A 149 9.13 -0.50 -1.61
CA ALA A 149 8.99 0.60 -2.57
C ALA A 149 10.33 1.18 -3.06
N GLN A 150 11.39 1.08 -2.24
CA GLN A 150 12.74 1.51 -2.59
C GLN A 150 13.55 0.46 -3.36
N LEU A 151 13.21 -0.83 -3.21
CA LEU A 151 14.01 -1.96 -3.69
C LEU A 151 13.38 -2.67 -4.89
N PHE A 152 12.08 -2.54 -5.13
CA PHE A 152 11.37 -3.28 -6.17
C PHE A 152 10.95 -2.44 -7.38
N PRO A 153 11.20 -2.92 -8.61
CA PRO A 153 11.89 -4.17 -8.99
C PRO A 153 13.41 -4.02 -9.03
N ARG A 154 13.93 -2.81 -8.89
CA ARG A 154 15.35 -2.49 -8.76
C ARG A 154 15.56 -1.53 -7.60
N THR A 155 16.78 -1.44 -7.10
CA THR A 155 17.12 -0.48 -6.04
C THR A 155 17.14 0.94 -6.59
N LEU A 156 16.41 1.86 -5.95
CA LEU A 156 16.51 3.30 -6.21
C LEU A 156 17.81 3.87 -5.66
N THR A 157 18.50 4.65 -6.47
CA THR A 157 19.70 5.38 -6.08
C THR A 157 19.37 6.86 -5.83
N PRO A 158 20.26 7.61 -5.15
CA PRO A 158 20.12 9.06 -5.07
C PRO A 158 20.01 9.70 -6.46
N ASP A 159 20.83 9.27 -7.42
CA ASP A 159 20.84 9.78 -8.79
C ASP A 159 19.49 9.64 -9.49
N ASP A 160 18.74 8.55 -9.23
CA ASP A 160 17.38 8.37 -9.75
C ASP A 160 16.41 9.45 -9.27
N VAL A 161 16.58 9.90 -8.02
CA VAL A 161 15.77 10.97 -7.41
C VAL A 161 16.21 12.33 -7.95
N GLU A 162 17.52 12.57 -8.02
CA GLU A 162 18.07 13.86 -8.47
C GLU A 162 17.81 14.14 -9.95
N SER A 163 17.93 13.11 -10.79
CA SER A 163 17.67 13.20 -12.24
C SER A 163 16.19 13.08 -12.60
N SER A 164 15.32 12.84 -11.62
CA SER A 164 13.89 12.66 -11.86
C SER A 164 13.28 13.93 -12.48
N PRO A 165 12.54 13.83 -13.62
CA PRO A 165 11.90 15.00 -14.24
C PRO A 165 10.68 15.53 -13.44
N THR A 166 10.39 14.94 -12.29
CA THR A 166 9.22 15.20 -11.45
C THR A 166 9.44 16.37 -10.48
N ILE A 167 8.38 16.82 -9.81
CA ILE A 167 8.48 17.85 -8.76
C ILE A 167 9.44 17.46 -7.63
N TRP A 168 9.55 16.15 -7.37
CA TRP A 168 10.40 15.55 -6.34
C TRP A 168 11.89 15.73 -6.63
N GLY A 169 12.27 15.62 -7.91
CA GLY A 169 13.64 15.93 -8.36
C GLY A 169 13.89 17.43 -8.43
N LYS A 170 12.91 18.24 -8.86
CA LYS A 170 13.09 19.68 -9.05
C LYS A 170 13.23 20.46 -7.73
N ILE A 171 12.42 20.14 -6.73
CA ILE A 171 12.36 20.89 -5.47
C ILE A 171 13.43 20.38 -4.50
N LYS A 172 14.45 21.21 -4.21
CA LYS A 172 15.61 20.87 -3.37
C LYS A 172 15.25 20.25 -1.99
N PRO A 173 14.34 20.81 -1.16
CA PRO A 173 14.03 20.22 0.14
C PRO A 173 13.37 18.84 0.03
N LEU A 174 12.44 18.65 -0.90
CA LEU A 174 11.78 17.35 -1.13
C LEU A 174 12.80 16.29 -1.59
N ARG A 175 13.72 16.68 -2.48
CA ARG A 175 14.82 15.83 -2.94
C ARG A 175 15.69 15.36 -1.77
N VAL A 176 16.12 16.27 -0.90
CA VAL A 176 16.94 15.94 0.28
C VAL A 176 16.22 14.97 1.21
N VAL A 177 14.94 15.20 1.48
CA VAL A 177 14.11 14.31 2.31
C VAL A 177 14.01 12.91 1.69
N LEU A 178 13.72 12.81 0.39
CA LEU A 178 13.62 11.53 -0.29
C LEU A 178 14.94 10.76 -0.31
N VAL A 179 16.07 11.45 -0.57
CA VAL A 179 17.41 10.86 -0.54
C VAL A 179 17.79 10.43 0.88
N PHE A 180 17.44 11.21 1.91
CA PHE A 180 17.63 10.81 3.30
C PHE A 180 16.88 9.52 3.61
N PHE A 181 15.61 9.42 3.20
CA PHE A 181 14.79 8.25 3.42
C PHE A 181 15.17 7.01 2.59
N LEU A 182 15.99 7.13 1.53
CA LEU A 182 16.56 5.95 0.84
C LEU A 182 17.44 5.11 1.78
N ARG A 183 17.96 5.70 2.86
CA ARG A 183 18.75 5.00 3.87
C ARG A 183 17.84 4.15 4.76
N ALA A 184 18.08 2.84 4.80
CA ALA A 184 17.27 1.91 5.59
C ALA A 184 17.11 2.33 7.06
N ARG A 185 18.19 2.81 7.70
CA ARG A 185 18.17 3.29 9.10
C ARG A 185 17.18 4.45 9.29
N ALA A 186 17.11 5.39 8.35
CA ALA A 186 16.20 6.53 8.43
C ALA A 186 14.73 6.08 8.37
N VAL A 187 14.41 5.10 7.51
CA VAL A 187 13.08 4.50 7.43
C VAL A 187 12.68 3.88 8.76
N TRP A 188 13.53 3.03 9.34
CA TRP A 188 13.22 2.36 10.61
C TRP A 188 13.05 3.33 11.77
N VAL A 189 13.91 4.36 11.85
CA VAL A 189 13.79 5.41 12.87
C VAL A 189 12.48 6.18 12.70
N PHE A 190 12.14 6.59 11.47
CA PHE A 190 10.90 7.32 11.21
C PHE A 190 9.66 6.52 11.53
N VAL A 191 9.56 5.27 11.06
CA VAL A 191 8.40 4.42 11.34
C VAL A 191 8.27 4.14 12.84
N THR A 192 9.39 3.91 13.54
CA THR A 192 9.38 3.69 15.00
C THR A 192 8.88 4.93 15.74
N ILE A 193 9.46 6.11 15.45
CA ILE A 193 9.03 7.37 16.07
C ILE A 193 7.57 7.65 15.76
N ALA A 194 7.15 7.49 14.50
CA ALA A 194 5.77 7.70 14.09
C ALA A 194 4.82 6.75 14.83
N THR A 195 5.19 5.48 15.05
CA THR A 195 4.34 4.52 15.78
C THR A 195 4.26 4.82 17.27
N LEU A 196 5.34 5.34 17.87
CA LEU A 196 5.36 5.70 19.29
C LEU A 196 4.68 7.05 19.57
N LEU A 197 4.60 7.94 18.59
CA LEU A 197 4.05 9.28 18.75
C LEU A 197 2.57 9.31 19.20
N PRO A 198 1.65 8.46 18.69
CA PRO A 198 0.30 8.32 19.22
C PRO A 198 0.22 8.00 20.72
N VAL A 199 1.23 7.36 21.31
CA VAL A 199 1.26 7.11 22.77
C VAL A 199 1.32 8.42 23.56
N PHE A 200 1.87 9.47 22.96
CA PHE A 200 2.00 10.80 23.57
C PHE A 200 0.93 11.78 23.08
N VAL A 201 0.20 11.45 22.02
CA VAL A 201 -0.80 12.32 21.39
C VAL A 201 -2.15 11.60 21.47
N ASP A 202 -3.01 12.07 22.37
CA ASP A 202 -4.36 11.51 22.57
C ASP A 202 -5.31 11.92 21.44
N ASN A 203 -5.01 11.44 20.23
CA ASN A 203 -5.82 11.66 19.04
C ASN A 203 -5.88 10.39 18.18
N PRO A 204 -7.05 9.73 18.08
CA PRO A 204 -7.19 8.49 17.33
C PRO A 204 -6.93 8.67 15.81
N HIS A 205 -7.18 9.86 15.27
CA HIS A 205 -6.95 10.16 13.85
C HIS A 205 -5.45 10.24 13.48
N PHE A 206 -4.57 10.39 14.49
CA PHE A 206 -3.15 10.53 14.25
C PHE A 206 -2.52 9.25 13.70
N SER A 207 -2.95 8.08 14.17
CA SER A 207 -2.53 6.78 13.65
C SER A 207 -2.86 6.61 12.17
N GLU A 208 -4.05 7.02 11.75
CA GLU A 208 -4.47 6.94 10.35
C GLU A 208 -3.71 7.94 9.47
N ALA A 209 -3.45 9.15 9.97
CA ALA A 209 -2.59 10.10 9.26
C ALA A 209 -1.18 9.52 9.02
N ILE A 210 -0.60 8.84 10.02
CA ILE A 210 0.70 8.16 9.87
C ILE A 210 0.63 7.06 8.80
N ARG A 211 -0.41 6.23 8.81
CA ARG A 211 -0.64 5.19 7.79
C ARG A 211 -0.70 5.80 6.39
N LEU A 212 -1.47 6.87 6.20
CA LEU A 212 -1.57 7.57 4.92
C LEU A 212 -0.23 8.17 4.48
N VAL A 213 0.55 8.75 5.40
CA VAL A 213 1.90 9.26 5.11
C VAL A 213 2.85 8.14 4.67
N ILE A 214 2.81 6.98 5.33
CA ILE A 214 3.63 5.81 4.95
C ILE A 214 3.29 5.35 3.54
N VAL A 215 2.00 5.21 3.23
CA VAL A 215 1.52 4.84 1.89
C VAL A 215 1.93 5.88 0.85
N LEU A 216 1.81 7.17 1.17
CA LEU A 216 2.21 8.27 0.30
C LEU A 216 3.71 8.25 0.00
N ILE A 217 4.56 7.99 1.00
CA ILE A 217 6.02 7.83 0.79
C ILE A 217 6.29 6.67 -0.19
N GLY A 218 5.61 5.53 -0.03
CA GLY A 218 5.70 4.40 -0.96
C GLY A 218 5.28 4.78 -2.38
N LEU A 219 4.15 5.48 -2.53
CA LEU A 219 3.66 6.00 -3.82
C LEU A 219 4.66 6.91 -4.51
N VAL A 220 5.31 7.81 -3.76
CA VAL A 220 6.33 8.71 -4.31
C VAL A 220 7.53 7.92 -4.83
N TYR A 221 8.02 6.92 -4.08
CA TYR A 221 9.12 6.08 -4.54
C TYR A 221 8.76 5.25 -5.78
N PHE A 222 7.59 4.61 -5.80
CA PHE A 222 7.11 3.92 -6.99
C PHE A 222 6.99 4.87 -8.18
N TYR A 223 6.51 6.10 -8.00
CA TYR A 223 6.41 7.07 -9.08
C TYR A 223 7.78 7.51 -9.62
N VAL A 224 8.76 7.76 -8.74
CA VAL A 224 10.13 8.06 -9.13
C VAL A 224 10.75 6.88 -9.89
N MET A 225 10.54 5.65 -9.41
CA MET A 225 11.05 4.44 -10.06
C MET A 225 10.40 4.19 -11.42
N TYR A 226 9.10 4.45 -11.55
CA TYR A 226 8.39 4.41 -12.83
C TYR A 226 8.99 5.41 -13.83
N ARG A 227 9.29 6.64 -13.40
CA ARG A 227 9.84 7.66 -14.31
C ARG A 227 11.29 7.38 -14.73
N SER A 228 12.10 6.82 -13.85
CA SER A 228 13.52 6.52 -14.09
C SER A 228 13.78 5.15 -14.70
N GLY A 229 12.84 4.20 -14.59
CA GLY A 229 13.00 2.83 -15.07
C GLY A 229 12.91 2.67 -16.58
N ASP A 230 13.44 1.55 -17.07
CA ASP A 230 13.23 1.03 -18.42
C ASP A 230 11.80 0.47 -18.59
N VAL A 231 11.47 -0.01 -19.80
CA VAL A 231 10.11 -0.47 -20.13
C VAL A 231 9.66 -1.62 -19.21
N GLU A 232 10.56 -2.56 -18.90
CA GLU A 232 10.25 -3.69 -18.03
C GLU A 232 10.06 -3.25 -16.57
N THR A 233 10.95 -2.42 -16.04
CA THR A 233 10.81 -1.85 -14.69
C THR A 233 9.50 -1.10 -14.55
N ARG A 234 9.18 -0.22 -15.51
CA ARG A 234 7.93 0.56 -15.53
C ARG A 234 6.72 -0.32 -15.40
N ARG A 235 6.69 -1.44 -16.12
CA ARG A 235 5.58 -2.37 -16.12
C ARG A 235 5.37 -3.05 -14.77
N LYS A 236 6.46 -3.52 -14.14
CA LYS A 236 6.41 -4.18 -12.82
C LYS A 236 6.03 -3.18 -11.72
N VAL A 237 6.61 -1.97 -11.76
CA VAL A 237 6.30 -0.90 -10.81
C VAL A 237 4.85 -0.45 -10.89
N LEU A 238 4.27 -0.39 -12.10
CA LEU A 238 2.90 0.12 -12.29
C LEU A 238 1.87 -0.67 -11.47
N TRP A 239 1.98 -1.99 -11.42
CA TRP A 239 1.10 -2.83 -10.62
C TRP A 239 1.20 -2.53 -9.12
N PHE A 240 2.42 -2.37 -8.58
CA PHE A 240 2.59 -2.02 -7.16
C PHE A 240 2.17 -0.58 -6.86
N PHE A 241 2.43 0.35 -7.78
CA PHE A 241 1.96 1.71 -7.71
C PHE A 241 0.43 1.74 -7.61
N GLU A 242 -0.26 0.93 -8.41
CA GLU A 242 -1.71 0.81 -8.38
C GLU A 242 -2.23 0.16 -7.11
N ALA A 243 -1.57 -0.89 -6.59
CA ALA A 243 -1.93 -1.47 -5.30
C ALA A 243 -1.86 -0.42 -4.18
N ALA A 244 -0.78 0.36 -4.16
CA ALA A 244 -0.59 1.44 -3.20
C ALA A 244 -1.61 2.57 -3.40
N LEU A 245 -1.93 2.92 -4.65
CA LEU A 245 -2.87 3.99 -4.98
C LEU A 245 -4.30 3.58 -4.65
N ALA A 246 -4.69 2.34 -4.96
CA ALA A 246 -5.96 1.75 -4.56
C ALA A 246 -6.10 1.79 -3.03
N THR A 247 -5.08 1.32 -2.31
CA THR A 247 -5.07 1.33 -0.84
C THR A 247 -5.22 2.75 -0.29
N PHE A 248 -4.50 3.72 -0.87
CA PHE A 248 -4.58 5.11 -0.48
C PHE A 248 -5.98 5.70 -0.71
N VAL A 249 -6.54 5.55 -1.91
CA VAL A 249 -7.84 6.12 -2.26
C VAL A 249 -8.99 5.42 -1.52
N ILE A 250 -8.98 4.10 -1.44
CA ILE A 250 -9.99 3.34 -0.71
C ILE A 250 -9.89 3.66 0.79
N GLY A 251 -8.69 3.82 1.33
CA GLY A 251 -8.46 4.27 2.70
C GLY A 251 -9.05 5.67 2.95
N LEU A 252 -8.76 6.64 2.08
CA LEU A 252 -9.36 7.97 2.16
C LEU A 252 -10.90 7.91 2.10
N ILE A 253 -11.45 7.09 1.20
CA ILE A 253 -12.90 6.88 1.08
C ILE A 253 -13.47 6.32 2.39
N GLY A 254 -12.83 5.29 2.95
CA GLY A 254 -13.21 4.69 4.22
C GLY A 254 -13.21 5.69 5.37
N GLU A 255 -12.16 6.51 5.46
CA GLU A 255 -12.04 7.53 6.50
C GLU A 255 -13.10 8.63 6.36
N GLY A 256 -13.33 9.18 5.18
CA GLY A 256 -14.37 10.21 5.05
C GLY A 256 -15.79 9.65 5.16
N VAL A 257 -16.03 8.41 4.73
CA VAL A 257 -17.30 7.71 5.03
C VAL A 257 -17.48 7.59 6.55
N ASN A 258 -16.44 7.15 7.27
CA ASN A 258 -16.49 7.04 8.72
C ASN A 258 -16.70 8.40 9.40
N ALA A 259 -16.04 9.45 8.92
CA ALA A 259 -16.20 10.81 9.44
C ALA A 259 -17.62 11.35 9.24
N VAL A 260 -18.21 11.17 8.05
CA VAL A 260 -19.57 11.60 7.74
C VAL A 260 -20.60 10.80 8.56
N LEU A 261 -20.41 9.50 8.70
CA LEU A 261 -21.37 8.63 9.41
C LEU A 261 -21.20 8.64 10.94
N HIS A 262 -20.16 9.28 11.49
CA HIS A 262 -19.86 9.24 12.92
C HIS A 262 -20.97 9.87 13.79
N GLY A 263 -21.76 10.81 13.25
CA GLY A 263 -22.80 11.53 14.00
C GLY A 263 -24.25 11.23 13.63
N THR A 264 -24.52 10.60 12.48
CA THR A 264 -25.89 10.50 11.92
C THR A 264 -26.24 9.13 11.33
N GLY A 265 -25.27 8.20 11.24
CA GLY A 265 -25.43 6.92 10.55
C GLY A 265 -25.84 5.76 11.46
N SER A 266 -26.63 4.82 10.92
CA SER A 266 -26.86 3.51 11.54
C SER A 266 -25.54 2.75 11.71
N ALA A 267 -25.28 2.21 12.92
CA ALA A 267 -24.10 1.38 13.19
C ALA A 267 -23.99 0.20 12.23
N THR A 268 -25.13 -0.42 11.87
CA THR A 268 -25.19 -1.52 10.90
C THR A 268 -24.73 -1.08 9.52
N LEU A 269 -25.12 0.11 9.05
CA LEU A 269 -24.70 0.63 7.75
C LEU A 269 -23.19 0.85 7.70
N ARG A 270 -22.60 1.42 8.76
CA ARG A 270 -21.15 1.62 8.87
C ARG A 270 -20.39 0.30 8.77
N ILE A 271 -20.87 -0.72 9.48
CA ILE A 271 -20.25 -2.05 9.48
C ILE A 271 -20.32 -2.70 8.09
N VAL A 272 -21.49 -2.67 7.44
CA VAL A 272 -21.66 -3.22 6.09
C VAL A 272 -20.76 -2.52 5.09
N LEU A 273 -20.72 -1.19 5.13
CA LEU A 273 -19.90 -0.39 4.21
C LEU A 273 -18.40 -0.61 4.44
N SER A 274 -17.96 -0.74 5.70
CA SER A 274 -16.59 -1.11 6.05
C SER A 274 -16.23 -2.48 5.45
N GLY A 275 -17.13 -3.46 5.52
CA GLY A 275 -16.92 -4.79 4.93
C GLY A 275 -16.68 -4.73 3.41
N PHE A 276 -17.50 -3.96 2.68
CA PHE A 276 -17.33 -3.76 1.23
C PHE A 276 -16.02 -3.05 0.88
N ILE A 277 -15.66 -2.00 1.64
CA ILE A 277 -14.42 -1.23 1.44
C ILE A 277 -13.20 -2.14 1.66
N ASN A 278 -13.20 -2.94 2.72
CA ASN A 278 -12.12 -3.89 3.02
C ASN A 278 -12.00 -4.97 1.94
N ALA A 279 -13.13 -5.54 1.49
CA ALA A 279 -13.14 -6.53 0.42
C ALA A 279 -12.59 -5.96 -0.90
N ALA A 280 -12.99 -4.74 -1.27
CA ALA A 280 -12.49 -4.06 -2.47
C ALA A 280 -10.98 -3.77 -2.38
N ASN A 281 -10.51 -3.30 -1.23
CA ASN A 281 -9.09 -3.06 -0.99
C ASN A 281 -8.26 -4.36 -1.11
N CYS A 282 -8.72 -5.43 -0.45
CA CYS A 282 -8.07 -6.73 -0.52
C CYS A 282 -8.00 -7.25 -1.95
N LEU A 283 -9.11 -7.19 -2.69
CA LEU A 283 -9.16 -7.67 -4.07
C LEU A 283 -8.18 -6.89 -4.96
N ALA A 284 -8.13 -5.57 -4.82
CA ALA A 284 -7.19 -4.72 -5.53
C ALA A 284 -5.74 -5.10 -5.22
N GLN A 285 -5.38 -5.27 -3.94
CA GLN A 285 -4.04 -5.66 -3.53
C GLN A 285 -3.67 -7.06 -4.06
N VAL A 286 -4.54 -8.05 -3.92
CA VAL A 286 -4.28 -9.43 -4.39
C VAL A 286 -4.04 -9.46 -5.89
N ILE A 287 -4.89 -8.80 -6.68
CA ILE A 287 -4.75 -8.75 -8.15
C ILE A 287 -3.44 -8.05 -8.52
N CYS A 288 -3.15 -6.89 -7.93
CA CYS A 288 -1.98 -6.10 -8.27
C CYS A 288 -0.67 -6.79 -7.86
N ILE A 289 -0.57 -7.32 -6.64
CA ILE A 289 0.64 -8.02 -6.16
C ILE A 289 0.87 -9.28 -6.99
N SER A 290 -0.19 -10.07 -7.25
CA SER A 290 -0.08 -11.28 -8.06
C SER A 290 0.35 -10.97 -9.49
N ALA A 291 -0.22 -9.93 -10.10
CA ALA A 291 0.16 -9.47 -11.43
C ALA A 291 1.59 -8.90 -11.45
N ALA A 292 2.05 -8.25 -10.40
CA ALA A 292 3.40 -7.71 -10.36
C ALA A 292 4.49 -8.79 -10.23
N VAL A 293 4.20 -9.85 -9.46
CA VAL A 293 5.19 -10.89 -9.13
C VAL A 293 5.16 -12.06 -10.11
N PHE A 294 3.97 -12.59 -10.43
CA PHE A 294 3.84 -13.84 -11.18
C PHE A 294 3.64 -13.64 -12.68
N TYR A 295 3.30 -12.42 -13.10
CA TYR A 295 2.94 -12.19 -14.48
C TYR A 295 4.16 -11.82 -15.33
N ALA A 296 4.53 -12.70 -16.26
CA ALA A 296 5.63 -12.50 -17.21
C ALA A 296 5.31 -11.50 -18.35
N GLY A 297 4.22 -10.73 -18.22
CA GLY A 297 3.97 -9.63 -19.11
C GLY A 297 3.31 -9.97 -20.47
N ALA A 298 2.30 -10.82 -20.50
CA ALA A 298 1.49 -11.01 -21.72
C ALA A 298 0.37 -9.95 -21.90
N VAL A 299 -0.06 -9.28 -20.83
CA VAL A 299 -1.11 -8.23 -20.82
C VAL A 299 -0.49 -6.91 -20.42
N SER A 300 -0.52 -5.93 -21.31
CA SER A 300 -0.06 -4.57 -21.02
C SER A 300 -0.92 -3.98 -19.91
N PRO A 301 -0.36 -3.69 -18.72
CA PRO A 301 -1.12 -3.13 -17.61
C PRO A 301 -1.77 -1.81 -18.06
N ALA A 302 -1.03 -1.01 -18.82
CA ALA A 302 -1.49 0.25 -19.38
C ALA A 302 -2.81 0.15 -20.20
N LEU A 303 -3.16 -1.01 -20.77
CA LEU A 303 -4.38 -1.23 -21.55
C LEU A 303 -5.60 -1.58 -20.69
N VAL A 304 -5.43 -2.44 -19.68
CA VAL A 304 -6.50 -2.79 -18.74
C VAL A 304 -6.78 -1.62 -17.79
N ILE A 305 -5.74 -0.88 -17.40
CA ILE A 305 -5.80 0.15 -16.36
C ILE A 305 -6.30 1.52 -16.84
N ARG A 306 -5.94 1.93 -18.07
CA ARG A 306 -6.31 3.28 -18.57
C ARG A 306 -7.81 3.52 -18.63
N LYS A 307 -8.62 2.47 -18.80
CA LYS A 307 -10.06 2.60 -19.05
C LYS A 307 -10.95 2.25 -17.88
N THR A 308 -10.56 1.36 -16.96
CA THR A 308 -11.46 0.98 -15.86
C THR A 308 -10.97 1.51 -14.52
N PHE A 309 -9.67 1.36 -14.23
CA PHE A 309 -9.14 1.79 -12.93
C PHE A 309 -9.01 3.31 -12.84
N ILE A 310 -8.40 3.98 -13.83
CA ILE A 310 -8.25 5.44 -13.79
C ILE A 310 -9.62 6.13 -13.88
N TYR A 311 -10.53 5.68 -14.75
CA TYR A 311 -11.88 6.28 -14.82
C TYR A 311 -12.72 5.95 -13.59
N GLY A 312 -12.67 4.71 -13.09
CA GLY A 312 -13.37 4.32 -11.86
C GLY A 312 -12.86 5.08 -10.64
N MET A 313 -11.54 5.19 -10.47
CA MET A 313 -10.91 5.91 -9.36
C MET A 313 -11.10 7.42 -9.46
N THR A 314 -10.98 8.00 -10.66
CA THR A 314 -11.22 9.45 -10.82
C THR A 314 -12.69 9.77 -10.57
N ALA A 315 -13.61 8.94 -11.07
CA ALA A 315 -15.04 9.08 -10.78
C ALA A 315 -15.33 8.88 -9.28
N ALA A 316 -14.76 7.86 -8.64
CA ALA A 316 -14.93 7.60 -7.22
C ALA A 316 -14.36 8.74 -6.35
N LEU A 317 -13.16 9.23 -6.66
CA LEU A 317 -12.54 10.35 -5.96
C LEU A 317 -13.34 11.64 -6.14
N LEU A 318 -13.85 11.92 -7.35
CA LEU A 318 -14.71 13.06 -7.61
C LEU A 318 -16.05 12.94 -6.87
N LEU A 319 -16.70 11.78 -6.93
CA LEU A 319 -17.96 11.51 -6.21
C LEU A 319 -17.78 11.57 -4.70
N PHE A 320 -16.64 11.11 -4.19
CA PHE A 320 -16.31 11.15 -2.77
C PHE A 320 -15.99 12.57 -2.29
N THR A 321 -15.15 13.31 -3.02
CA THR A 321 -14.90 14.74 -2.75
C THR A 321 -16.21 15.51 -2.79
N TYR A 322 -17.06 15.20 -3.77
CA TYR A 322 -18.40 15.75 -3.87
C TYR A 322 -19.25 15.41 -2.63
N ALA A 323 -19.31 14.15 -2.20
CA ALA A 323 -20.09 13.74 -1.03
C ALA A 323 -19.60 14.42 0.27
N ILE A 324 -18.29 14.62 0.43
CA ILE A 324 -17.73 15.36 1.57
C ILE A 324 -18.15 16.83 1.51
N VAL A 325 -17.98 17.47 0.35
CA VAL A 325 -18.34 18.89 0.17
C VAL A 325 -19.85 19.08 0.35
N GLU A 326 -20.66 18.16 -0.19
CA GLU A 326 -22.11 18.15 0.00
C GLU A 326 -22.46 18.00 1.48
N ALA A 327 -21.93 16.99 2.19
CA ALA A 327 -22.20 16.80 3.61
C ALA A 327 -21.79 18.02 4.45
N PHE A 328 -20.65 18.63 4.14
CA PHE A 328 -20.20 19.86 4.80
C PHE A 328 -21.12 21.05 4.52
N LEU A 329 -21.52 21.26 3.25
CA LEU A 329 -22.41 22.35 2.86
C LEU A 329 -23.83 22.14 3.36
N VAL A 330 -24.35 20.91 3.40
CA VAL A 330 -25.66 20.58 3.98
C VAL A 330 -25.66 20.95 5.46
N ASN A 331 -24.67 20.49 6.23
CA ASN A 331 -24.57 20.82 7.65
C ASN A 331 -24.48 22.35 7.87
N LEU A 332 -23.65 23.04 7.08
CA LEU A 332 -23.54 24.50 7.12
C LEU A 332 -24.87 25.20 6.78
N LEU A 333 -25.60 24.71 5.76
CA LEU A 333 -26.89 25.28 5.38
C LEU A 333 -27.94 25.05 6.46
N VAL A 334 -28.02 23.84 7.00
CA VAL A 334 -29.00 23.45 8.02
C VAL A 334 -28.79 24.31 9.28
N ASP A 335 -27.54 24.48 9.71
CA ASP A 335 -27.18 25.31 10.87
C ASP A 335 -27.50 26.80 10.67
N VAL A 336 -27.34 27.33 9.45
CA VAL A 336 -27.54 28.77 9.18
C VAL A 336 -28.98 29.11 8.79
N THR A 337 -29.71 28.18 8.17
CA THR A 337 -31.00 28.48 7.52
C THR A 337 -32.19 27.70 8.07
N ALA A 338 -31.98 26.75 9.00
CA ALA A 338 -33.01 25.86 9.55
C ALA A 338 -33.81 25.09 8.46
N ILE A 339 -33.24 24.94 7.26
CA ILE A 339 -33.84 24.20 6.15
C ILE A 339 -33.67 22.69 6.41
N SER A 340 -34.68 21.89 6.05
CA SER A 340 -34.62 20.43 6.25
C SER A 340 -33.47 19.77 5.47
N ASP A 341 -32.77 18.81 6.09
CA ASP A 341 -31.66 18.04 5.51
C ASP A 341 -31.94 17.49 4.10
N ARG A 342 -33.17 17.00 3.90
CA ARG A 342 -33.58 16.39 2.62
C ARG A 342 -33.63 17.41 1.48
N PHE A 343 -34.03 18.64 1.78
CA PHE A 343 -34.10 19.71 0.77
C PHE A 343 -32.71 20.27 0.47
N ALA A 344 -31.87 20.47 1.50
CA ALA A 344 -30.50 20.93 1.33
C ALA A 344 -29.65 19.95 0.50
N SER A 345 -29.74 18.63 0.77
CA SER A 345 -29.06 17.60 -0.02
C SER A 345 -29.62 17.50 -1.45
N ALA A 346 -30.95 17.56 -1.65
CA ALA A 346 -31.52 17.56 -3.00
C ALA A 346 -31.08 18.80 -3.82
N LEU A 347 -31.03 19.97 -3.20
CA LEU A 347 -30.61 21.22 -3.84
C LEU A 347 -29.12 21.18 -4.21
N LEU A 348 -28.25 20.75 -3.29
CA LEU A 348 -26.81 20.61 -3.53
C LEU A 348 -26.52 19.51 -4.54
N GLY A 349 -27.20 18.37 -4.44
CA GLY A 349 -27.31 17.32 -5.45
C GLY A 349 -27.50 17.84 -6.86
N THR A 350 -28.52 18.67 -7.03
CA THR A 350 -28.93 19.21 -8.32
C THR A 350 -27.94 20.27 -8.81
N LEU A 351 -27.49 21.18 -7.94
CA LEU A 351 -26.52 22.23 -8.27
C LEU A 351 -25.17 21.66 -8.68
N PHE A 352 -24.66 20.65 -7.96
CA PHE A 352 -23.42 19.99 -8.32
C PHE A 352 -23.55 19.12 -9.56
N GLY A 353 -24.66 18.38 -9.71
CA GLY A 353 -24.97 17.66 -10.94
C GLY A 353 -24.92 18.57 -12.17
N LEU A 354 -25.48 19.78 -12.06
CA LEU A 354 -25.44 20.80 -13.10
C LEU A 354 -24.05 21.43 -13.29
N ALA A 355 -23.30 21.69 -12.21
CA ALA A 355 -21.97 22.31 -12.27
C ALA A 355 -20.88 21.37 -12.84
N PHE A 356 -21.01 20.06 -12.62
CA PHE A 356 -20.04 19.06 -13.10
C PHE A 356 -20.40 18.44 -14.45
N HIS A 357 -21.64 18.59 -14.92
CA HIS A 357 -22.04 18.17 -16.27
C HIS A 357 -21.13 18.71 -17.40
N PRO A 358 -20.71 20.00 -17.40
CA PRO A 358 -19.78 20.53 -18.40
C PRO A 358 -18.37 19.95 -18.28
N ILE A 359 -17.92 19.63 -17.06
CA ILE A 359 -16.61 19.01 -16.80
C ILE A 359 -16.59 17.58 -17.32
N LYS A 360 -17.65 16.80 -17.05
CA LYS A 360 -17.85 15.46 -17.62
C LYS A 360 -17.81 15.51 -19.16
N ASN A 361 -18.56 16.43 -19.78
CA ASN A 361 -18.58 16.57 -21.24
C ASN A 361 -17.22 16.99 -21.81
N ARG A 362 -16.47 17.88 -21.12
CA ARG A 362 -15.10 18.25 -21.51
C ARG A 362 -14.11 17.10 -21.34
N MET A 363 -14.23 16.28 -20.29
CA MET A 363 -13.42 15.07 -20.12
C MET A 363 -13.73 14.08 -21.24
N GLU A 364 -15.00 13.78 -21.52
CA GLU A 364 -15.39 12.90 -22.63
C GLU A 364 -14.88 13.41 -23.99
N HIS A 365 -14.89 14.73 -24.22
CA HIS A 365 -14.32 15.32 -25.43
C HIS A 365 -12.79 15.24 -25.49
N ALA A 366 -12.08 15.50 -24.39
CA ALA A 366 -10.64 15.31 -24.31
C ALA A 366 -10.27 13.83 -24.54
N LEU A 367 -11.08 12.90 -24.03
CA LEU A 367 -10.92 11.46 -24.17
C LEU A 367 -11.11 10.99 -25.63
N ARG A 368 -12.06 11.56 -26.36
CA ARG A 368 -12.23 11.29 -27.80
C ARG A 368 -11.03 11.76 -28.63
N ARG A 369 -10.32 12.81 -28.22
CA ARG A 369 -9.11 13.31 -28.90
C ARG A 369 -7.88 12.43 -28.73
N PHE A 370 -7.77 11.64 -27.65
CA PHE A 370 -6.64 10.73 -27.43
C PHE A 370 -6.83 9.33 -28.03
N GLY A 371 -8.04 8.99 -28.48
CA GLY A 371 -8.36 7.72 -29.15
C GLY A 371 -7.63 7.44 -30.49
N PRO A 372 -7.41 8.44 -31.37
CA PRO A 372 -6.79 8.18 -32.69
C PRO A 372 -5.27 7.96 -32.65
N LEU A 373 -4.57 8.50 -31.63
CA LEU A 373 -3.11 8.38 -31.51
C LEU A 373 -2.63 6.98 -31.10
N ALA A 374 -3.53 6.14 -30.55
CA ALA A 374 -3.23 4.78 -30.12
C ALA A 374 -3.32 3.71 -31.22
N ARG A 375 -3.63 4.10 -32.48
CA ARG A 375 -3.68 3.18 -33.64
C ARG A 375 -2.42 3.21 -34.52
N ARG A 376 -1.41 4.00 -34.16
CA ARG A 376 -0.15 4.17 -34.93
C ARG A 376 1.13 3.82 -34.15
N ILE A 377 1.00 3.25 -32.96
CA ILE A 377 2.08 2.58 -32.20
C ILE A 377 1.57 1.17 -31.94
#